data_AF-A0A8S3JCQ1-F1
#
_entry.id   AF-A0A8S3JCQ1-F1
#
_cell.length_a   1.000
_cell.length_b   1.000
_cell.length_c   1.000
_cell.angle_alpha   90.00
_cell.angle_beta   90.00
_cell.angle_gamma   90.00
#
_symmetry.space_group_name_H-M   'P 1'
#
loop_
_entity.id
_entity.type
_entity.pdbx_description
1 polymer ?
#
loop_
_entity_poly.entity_id
_entity_poly.type
_entity_poly.pdbx_seq_one_letter_code
_entity_poly.pdbx_strand_id
1 'polypeptide(L)'
;EYYDLENSFLFSTFNGKPTIPITLVSIFCALADECGLVARPVGFPGEVMAQVEQPLDSSMPLIISVFNDKIMSLDEINERLANVIHRPLTYPLTITPISDFAIRSARNMIHSIGRNTTSSLNSYGLYAAVSILKILGGDALPFAYDSMMNVLKEHFPMDMNFLEMLSSSMTNAFDELSQIRIQDANPLPIEEKRRKNSPPKFYVGQIFQHKQYNYWGVICGWDLSCAASPIWQVRMGIPNLVRGALQ
;
A
#
# COMPACT_ATOMS: atom_id res chain seq x y z
N GLU A 1 -15.20 1.37 10.51
CA GLU A 1 -16.01 0.15 10.27
C GLU A 1 -15.09 -0.99 9.83
N TYR A 2 -15.55 -2.26 9.82
CA TYR A 2 -14.72 -3.41 9.40
C TYR A 2 -14.15 -3.24 7.97
N TYR A 3 -14.92 -2.62 7.07
CA TYR A 3 -14.57 -2.38 5.67
C TYR A 3 -13.90 -1.02 5.43
N ASP A 4 -13.32 -0.41 6.46
CA ASP A 4 -12.49 0.77 6.26
C ASP A 4 -11.21 0.36 5.52
N LEU A 5 -10.86 1.11 4.47
CA LEU A 5 -9.67 0.87 3.68
C LEU A 5 -8.40 0.92 4.54
N GLU A 6 -8.36 1.77 5.57
CA GLU A 6 -7.22 1.87 6.49
C GLU A 6 -6.86 0.52 7.13
N ASN A 7 -7.88 -0.32 7.41
CA ASN A 7 -7.71 -1.61 8.06
C ASN A 7 -6.88 -2.61 7.22
N SER A 8 -6.73 -2.34 5.91
CA SER A 8 -5.94 -3.16 4.98
C SER A 8 -4.45 -2.84 5.03
N PHE A 9 -4.02 -1.75 5.65
CA PHE A 9 -2.62 -1.34 5.71
C PHE A 9 -1.97 -1.69 7.05
N LEU A 10 -0.74 -2.23 7.00
CA LEU A 10 0.03 -2.64 8.18
C LEU A 10 0.24 -1.50 9.19
N PHE A 11 0.47 -0.26 8.72
CA PHE A 11 0.68 0.88 9.61
C PHE A 11 -0.57 1.19 10.46
N SER A 12 -1.77 0.87 9.97
CA SER A 12 -3.00 1.06 10.74
C SER A 12 -3.08 0.05 11.89
N THR A 13 -2.77 -1.22 11.60
CA THR A 13 -2.74 -2.30 12.58
C THR A 13 -1.78 -1.99 13.75
N PHE A 14 -0.56 -1.52 13.46
CA PHE A 14 0.42 -1.19 14.50
C PHE A 14 0.05 0.04 15.36
N ASN A 15 -0.90 0.86 14.92
CA ASN A 15 -1.41 2.02 15.66
C ASN A 15 -2.65 1.69 16.51
N GLY A 16 -2.96 0.40 16.73
CA GLY A 16 -4.08 -0.04 17.57
C GLY A 16 -5.47 0.16 16.95
N LYS A 17 -5.54 0.41 15.63
CA LYS A 17 -6.81 0.51 14.90
C LYS A 17 -7.35 -0.89 14.54
N PRO A 18 -8.67 -1.01 14.29
CA PRO A 18 -9.25 -2.24 13.73
C PRO A 18 -8.51 -2.68 12.46
N THR A 19 -8.43 -3.98 12.23
CA THR A 19 -7.73 -4.55 11.08
C THR A 19 -8.49 -5.73 10.53
N ILE A 20 -8.23 -6.09 9.27
CA ILE A 20 -8.90 -7.20 8.61
C ILE A 20 -8.19 -8.54 8.88
N PRO A 21 -8.91 -9.68 8.86
CA PRO A 21 -8.34 -10.99 9.17
C PRO A 21 -7.11 -11.35 8.33
N ILE A 22 -7.12 -10.99 7.04
CA ILE A 22 -6.00 -11.28 6.13
C ILE A 22 -4.70 -10.60 6.60
N THR A 23 -4.78 -9.36 7.06
CA THR A 23 -3.63 -8.60 7.57
C THR A 23 -3.11 -9.20 8.87
N LEU A 24 -4.00 -9.54 9.80
CA LEU A 24 -3.61 -10.17 11.07
C LEU A 24 -2.94 -11.52 10.87
N VAL A 25 -3.48 -12.35 9.97
CA VAL A 25 -2.90 -13.66 9.71
C VAL A 25 -1.53 -13.54 9.05
N SER A 26 -1.33 -12.58 8.15
CA SER A 26 0.00 -12.29 7.60
C SER A 26 1.00 -11.89 8.68
N ILE A 27 0.60 -11.03 9.63
CA ILE A 27 1.45 -10.62 10.75
C ILE A 27 1.74 -11.82 11.67
N PHE A 28 0.72 -12.61 12.02
CA PHE A 28 0.85 -13.78 12.86
C PHE A 28 1.83 -14.80 12.26
N CYS A 29 1.69 -15.13 10.98
CA CYS A 29 2.58 -16.09 10.33
C CYS A 29 4.03 -15.58 10.30
N ALA A 30 4.25 -14.28 10.05
CA ALA A 30 5.59 -13.70 10.06
C ALA A 30 6.24 -13.77 11.47
N LEU A 31 5.47 -13.46 12.53
CA LEU A 31 5.94 -13.55 13.91
C LEU A 31 6.18 -14.99 14.36
N ALA A 32 5.33 -15.93 13.94
CA ALA A 32 5.49 -17.34 14.25
C ALA A 32 6.77 -17.90 13.60
N ASP A 33 7.03 -17.56 12.33
CA ASP A 33 8.26 -17.91 11.62
C ASP A 33 9.51 -17.33 12.34
N GLU A 34 9.43 -16.09 12.84
CA GLU A 34 10.52 -15.46 13.62
C GLU A 34 10.76 -16.15 14.98
N CYS A 35 9.71 -16.69 15.59
CA CYS A 35 9.79 -17.49 16.82
C CYS A 35 10.23 -18.95 16.58
N GLY A 36 10.54 -19.34 15.34
CA GLY A 36 10.97 -20.69 14.99
C GLY A 36 9.84 -21.71 14.84
N LEU A 37 8.60 -21.26 14.71
CA LEU A 37 7.45 -22.08 14.32
C LEU A 37 7.31 -22.05 12.80
N VAL A 38 6.72 -23.07 12.18
CA VAL A 38 6.40 -23.03 10.76
C VAL A 38 4.91 -22.70 10.62
N ALA A 39 4.60 -21.45 10.29
CA ALA A 39 3.23 -20.98 10.11
C ALA A 39 2.95 -20.62 8.65
N ARG A 40 1.81 -21.10 8.15
CA ARG A 40 1.35 -20.83 6.78
C ARG A 40 -0.10 -20.35 6.78
N PRO A 41 -0.43 -19.34 6.00
CA PRO A 41 -1.80 -18.88 5.89
C PRO A 41 -2.64 -19.90 5.08
N VAL A 42 -3.85 -20.18 5.55
CA VAL A 42 -4.79 -21.10 4.90
C VAL A 42 -6.12 -20.41 4.63
N GLY A 43 -6.62 -20.60 3.43
CA GLY A 43 -7.91 -20.13 2.99
C GLY A 43 -9.01 -21.02 3.57
N PHE A 44 -10.00 -20.39 4.21
CA PHE A 44 -11.21 -21.05 4.69
C PHE A 44 -12.42 -20.29 4.14
N PRO A 45 -13.57 -20.93 3.87
CA PRO A 45 -14.74 -20.20 3.40
C PRO A 45 -15.13 -19.06 4.35
N GLY A 46 -15.15 -17.83 3.84
CA GLY A 46 -15.46 -16.63 4.61
C GLY A 46 -14.35 -16.11 5.53
N GLU A 47 -13.21 -16.81 5.63
CA GLU A 47 -12.15 -16.47 6.59
C GLU A 47 -10.74 -16.71 6.01
N VAL A 48 -9.74 -16.16 6.68
CA VAL A 48 -8.35 -16.60 6.56
C VAL A 48 -7.91 -17.07 7.93
N MET A 49 -7.28 -18.23 8.01
CA MET A 49 -6.70 -18.78 9.24
C MET A 49 -5.19 -19.03 9.06
N ALA A 50 -4.50 -19.35 10.14
CA ALA A 50 -3.13 -19.82 10.12
C ALA A 50 -3.06 -21.31 10.42
N GLN A 51 -2.22 -22.04 9.69
CA GLN A 51 -1.84 -23.41 9.98
C GLN A 51 -0.42 -23.40 10.55
N VAL A 52 -0.22 -23.98 11.72
CA VAL A 52 1.08 -24.06 12.39
C VAL A 52 1.51 -25.52 12.50
N GLU A 53 2.67 -25.85 11.96
CA GLU A 53 3.24 -27.21 12.08
C GLU A 53 3.60 -27.50 13.54
N GLN A 54 3.32 -28.72 13.98
CA GLN A 54 3.72 -29.17 15.31
C GLN A 54 5.06 -29.93 15.23
N PRO A 55 5.87 -29.89 16.30
CA PRO A 55 7.05 -30.75 16.42
C PRO A 55 6.69 -32.25 16.35
N LEU A 56 7.71 -33.07 16.07
CA LEU A 56 7.68 -34.50 15.66
C LEU A 56 6.73 -35.48 16.37
N ASP A 57 6.12 -35.13 17.50
CA ASP A 57 5.23 -36.02 18.28
C ASP A 57 3.73 -35.88 17.94
N SER A 58 3.33 -34.83 17.20
CA SER A 58 1.95 -34.62 16.77
C SER A 58 1.81 -34.76 15.25
N SER A 59 0.96 -35.68 14.80
CA SER A 59 0.75 -35.95 13.37
C SER A 59 -0.05 -34.88 12.63
N MET A 60 -0.69 -33.94 13.34
CA MET A 60 -1.65 -32.99 12.76
C MET A 60 -1.28 -31.53 13.10
N PRO A 61 -1.16 -30.62 12.12
CA PRO A 61 -0.90 -29.20 12.36
C PRO A 61 -2.04 -28.49 13.10
N LEU A 62 -1.72 -27.44 13.84
CA LEU A 62 -2.72 -26.60 14.51
C LEU A 62 -3.34 -25.62 13.51
N ILE A 63 -4.67 -25.47 13.54
CA ILE A 63 -5.36 -24.43 12.79
C ILE A 63 -5.80 -23.35 13.77
N ILE A 64 -5.44 -22.10 13.49
CA ILE A 64 -5.65 -20.95 14.37
C ILE A 64 -6.46 -19.90 13.62
N SER A 65 -7.65 -19.60 14.14
CA SER A 65 -8.43 -18.43 13.77
C SER A 65 -7.84 -17.23 14.50
N VAL A 66 -6.88 -16.56 13.85
CA VAL A 66 -6.13 -15.43 14.43
C VAL A 66 -7.08 -14.27 14.76
N PHE A 67 -8.09 -14.03 13.92
CA PHE A 67 -9.04 -12.94 14.14
C PHE A 67 -9.94 -13.17 15.37
N ASN A 68 -10.27 -14.42 15.67
CA ASN A 68 -11.11 -14.77 16.82
C ASN A 68 -10.30 -15.25 18.04
N ASP A 69 -8.97 -15.16 17.99
CA ASP A 69 -8.05 -15.63 19.03
C ASP A 69 -8.35 -17.07 19.48
N LYS A 70 -8.50 -17.98 18.52
CA LYS A 70 -8.95 -19.36 18.80
C LYS A 70 -8.18 -20.42 18.03
N ILE A 71 -7.71 -21.45 18.74
CA ILE A 71 -7.25 -22.71 18.16
C ILE A 71 -8.48 -23.56 17.82
N MET A 72 -8.59 -23.96 16.56
CA MET A 72 -9.73 -24.68 16.01
C MET A 72 -9.54 -26.20 16.18
N SER A 73 -10.56 -26.89 16.68
CA SER A 73 -10.56 -28.36 16.68
C SER A 73 -10.92 -28.91 15.29
N LEU A 74 -10.54 -30.17 15.02
CA LEU A 74 -10.91 -30.83 13.75
C LEU A 74 -12.44 -30.94 13.58
N ASP A 75 -13.16 -31.20 14.67
CA ASP A 75 -14.62 -31.30 14.67
C ASP A 75 -15.27 -29.96 14.31
N GLU A 76 -14.78 -28.85 14.87
CA GLU A 76 -15.29 -27.50 14.58
C GLU A 76 -15.04 -27.09 13.12
N ILE A 77 -13.88 -27.46 12.57
CA ILE A 77 -13.54 -27.22 11.16
C ILE A 77 -14.50 -28.02 10.27
N ASN A 78 -14.70 -29.31 10.56
CA ASN A 78 -15.59 -30.17 9.79
C ASN A 78 -17.05 -29.70 9.84
N GLU A 79 -17.53 -29.27 11.01
CA GLU A 79 -18.88 -28.71 11.17
C GLU A 79 -19.06 -27.44 10.33
N ARG A 80 -18.09 -26.50 10.41
CA ARG A 80 -18.13 -25.27 9.60
C ARG A 80 -18.12 -25.56 8.09
N LEU A 81 -17.38 -26.57 7.65
CA LEU A 81 -17.31 -26.94 6.23
C LEU A 81 -18.57 -27.66 5.74
N ALA A 82 -19.15 -28.54 6.56
CA ALA A 82 -20.41 -29.21 6.25
C ALA A 82 -21.52 -28.19 5.96
N ASN A 83 -21.50 -27.05 6.65
CA ASN A 83 -22.43 -25.95 6.46
C ASN A 83 -22.21 -25.14 5.16
N VAL A 84 -21.03 -25.20 4.54
CA VAL A 84 -20.70 -24.35 3.37
C VAL A 84 -20.56 -25.13 2.07
N ILE A 85 -19.92 -26.31 2.10
CA ILE A 85 -19.50 -27.02 0.89
C ILE A 85 -20.13 -28.42 0.76
N HIS A 86 -20.91 -28.85 1.76
CA HIS A 86 -21.57 -30.17 1.84
C HIS A 86 -20.66 -31.35 1.44
N ARG A 87 -19.34 -31.23 1.66
CA ARG A 87 -18.33 -32.25 1.38
C ARG A 87 -17.39 -32.38 2.59
N PRO A 88 -16.97 -33.61 2.94
CA PRO A 88 -15.98 -33.79 4.00
C PRO A 88 -14.63 -33.20 3.58
N LEU A 89 -13.90 -32.64 4.54
CA LEU A 89 -12.59 -32.07 4.30
C LEU A 89 -11.55 -33.16 4.01
N THR A 90 -10.61 -32.89 3.10
CA THR A 90 -9.32 -33.58 3.09
C THR A 90 -8.38 -32.81 4.01
N TYR A 91 -7.95 -33.43 5.12
CA TYR A 91 -6.99 -32.85 6.04
C TYR A 91 -5.56 -33.33 5.69
N PRO A 92 -4.51 -32.48 5.80
CA PRO A 92 -4.50 -31.07 6.22
C PRO A 92 -5.14 -30.12 5.20
N LEU A 93 -5.53 -28.91 5.65
CA LEU A 93 -6.06 -27.87 4.78
C LEU A 93 -5.03 -27.51 3.70
N THR A 94 -5.51 -27.27 2.48
CA THR A 94 -4.64 -26.86 1.37
C THR A 94 -4.06 -25.48 1.66
N ILE A 95 -2.73 -25.40 1.70
CA ILE A 95 -2.01 -24.13 1.79
C ILE A 95 -2.44 -23.26 0.61
N THR A 96 -2.86 -22.05 0.91
CA THR A 96 -3.28 -21.12 -0.14
C THR A 96 -2.06 -20.44 -0.73
N PRO A 97 -1.90 -20.44 -2.07
CA PRO A 97 -0.81 -19.73 -2.72
C PRO A 97 -0.78 -18.25 -2.31
N ILE A 98 0.42 -17.69 -2.22
CA ILE A 98 0.61 -16.26 -1.90
C ILE A 98 -0.11 -15.37 -2.93
N SER A 99 -0.20 -15.82 -4.19
CA SER A 99 -0.93 -15.13 -5.25
C SER A 99 -2.41 -14.94 -4.92
N ASP A 100 -3.07 -15.99 -4.42
CA ASP A 100 -4.49 -15.95 -4.07
C ASP A 100 -4.74 -15.01 -2.87
N PHE A 101 -3.79 -15.00 -1.94
CA PHE A 101 -3.77 -14.07 -0.82
C PHE A 101 -3.69 -12.61 -1.28
N ALA A 102 -2.74 -12.32 -2.17
CA ALA A 102 -2.56 -10.99 -2.72
C ALA A 102 -3.80 -10.54 -3.51
N ILE A 103 -4.38 -11.43 -4.32
CA ILE A 103 -5.62 -11.17 -5.06
C ILE A 103 -6.80 -10.90 -4.12
N ARG A 104 -6.97 -11.68 -3.05
CA ARG A 104 -8.02 -11.45 -2.03
C ARG A 104 -7.83 -10.11 -1.33
N SER A 105 -6.60 -9.77 -0.96
CA SER A 105 -6.27 -8.48 -0.35
C SER A 105 -6.64 -7.31 -1.28
N ALA A 106 -6.23 -7.39 -2.55
CA ALA A 106 -6.57 -6.40 -3.57
C ALA A 106 -8.10 -6.24 -3.75
N ARG A 107 -8.84 -7.36 -3.82
CA ARG A 107 -10.31 -7.32 -3.92
C ARG A 107 -10.98 -6.70 -2.69
N ASN A 108 -10.46 -6.97 -1.49
CA ASN A 108 -10.96 -6.35 -0.26
C ASN A 108 -10.77 -4.82 -0.27
N MET A 109 -9.62 -4.34 -0.78
CA MET A 109 -9.36 -2.89 -0.94
C MET A 109 -10.33 -2.26 -1.92
N ILE A 110 -10.52 -2.85 -3.12
CA ILE A 110 -11.46 -2.35 -4.14
C ILE A 110 -12.89 -2.30 -3.59
N HIS A 111 -13.31 -3.35 -2.87
CA HIS A 111 -14.64 -3.39 -2.27
C HIS A 111 -14.82 -2.34 -1.15
N SER A 112 -13.76 -2.04 -0.39
CA SER A 112 -13.76 -0.98 0.64
C SER A 112 -13.89 0.41 0.00
N ILE A 113 -13.19 0.65 -1.11
CA ILE A 113 -13.27 1.90 -1.89
C ILE A 113 -14.66 2.08 -2.50
N GLY A 114 -15.22 1.01 -3.10
CA GLY A 114 -16.55 1.04 -3.73
C GLY A 114 -17.71 1.31 -2.77
N ARG A 115 -17.48 1.22 -1.46
CA ARG A 115 -18.47 1.55 -0.42
C ARG A 115 -18.52 3.04 -0.05
N ASN A 116 -17.93 3.91 -0.86
CA ASN A 116 -18.00 5.37 -0.74
C ASN A 116 -17.48 5.93 0.61
N THR A 117 -16.49 5.27 1.21
CA THR A 117 -15.74 5.90 2.30
C THR A 117 -14.73 6.88 1.71
N THR A 118 -14.86 8.16 2.03
CA THR A 118 -13.91 9.20 1.60
C THR A 118 -12.62 9.09 2.42
N SER A 119 -11.76 8.12 2.07
CA SER A 119 -10.43 7.97 2.67
C SER A 119 -9.38 8.68 1.82
N SER A 120 -8.46 9.38 2.48
CA SER A 120 -7.25 9.93 1.85
C SER A 120 -6.36 8.83 1.23
N LEU A 121 -6.59 7.58 1.61
CA LEU A 121 -5.85 6.42 1.11
C LEU A 121 -6.47 5.80 -0.15
N ASN A 122 -7.63 6.27 -0.62
CA ASN A 122 -8.32 5.66 -1.76
C ASN A 122 -7.44 5.58 -3.00
N SER A 123 -6.69 6.64 -3.31
CA SER A 123 -5.74 6.67 -4.44
C SER A 123 -4.67 5.59 -4.30
N TYR A 124 -4.03 5.50 -3.13
CA TYR A 124 -2.97 4.52 -2.86
C TYR A 124 -3.49 3.08 -2.85
N GLY A 125 -4.66 2.85 -2.24
CA GLY A 125 -5.29 1.54 -2.18
C GLY A 125 -5.73 1.05 -3.55
N LEU A 126 -6.29 1.94 -4.39
CA LEU A 126 -6.70 1.62 -5.75
C LEU A 126 -5.48 1.27 -6.62
N TYR A 127 -4.43 2.10 -6.55
CA TYR A 127 -3.16 1.86 -7.24
C TYR A 127 -2.58 0.50 -6.89
N ALA A 128 -2.45 0.19 -5.59
CA ALA A 128 -1.89 -1.08 -5.13
C ALA A 128 -2.76 -2.27 -5.55
N ALA A 129 -4.08 -2.19 -5.37
CA ALA A 129 -4.98 -3.30 -5.64
C ALA A 129 -5.03 -3.66 -7.13
N VAL A 130 -5.18 -2.67 -8.02
CA VAL A 130 -5.27 -2.93 -9.46
C VAL A 130 -3.92 -3.38 -10.02
N SER A 131 -2.80 -2.85 -9.51
CA SER A 131 -1.46 -3.31 -9.87
C SER A 131 -1.26 -4.79 -9.52
N ILE A 132 -1.65 -5.21 -8.31
CA ILE A 132 -1.55 -6.62 -7.87
C ILE A 132 -2.40 -7.53 -8.77
N LEU A 133 -3.66 -7.14 -9.03
CA LEU A 133 -4.54 -7.92 -9.90
C LEU A 133 -3.92 -8.04 -11.29
N LYS A 134 -3.37 -6.96 -11.84
CA LYS A 134 -2.74 -7.00 -13.15
C LYS A 134 -1.51 -7.91 -13.21
N ILE A 135 -0.61 -7.81 -12.23
CA ILE A 135 0.63 -8.59 -12.17
C ILE A 135 0.34 -10.09 -12.01
N LEU A 136 -0.67 -10.44 -11.20
CA LEU A 136 -0.99 -11.83 -10.89
C LEU A 136 -2.05 -12.45 -11.82
N GLY A 137 -2.45 -11.74 -12.88
CA GLY A 137 -3.46 -12.22 -13.82
C GLY A 137 -4.88 -12.28 -13.25
N GLY A 138 -5.16 -11.53 -12.19
CA GLY A 138 -6.50 -11.31 -11.68
C GLY A 138 -7.25 -10.26 -12.49
N ASP A 139 -8.51 -10.54 -12.83
CA ASP A 139 -9.37 -9.56 -13.47
C ASP A 139 -9.88 -8.55 -12.43
N ALA A 140 -9.52 -7.27 -12.62
CA ALA A 140 -10.23 -6.16 -12.01
C ALA A 140 -11.42 -5.76 -12.90
N LEU A 141 -12.47 -5.19 -12.30
CA LEU A 141 -13.61 -4.67 -13.06
C LEU A 141 -13.17 -3.45 -13.88
N PRO A 142 -13.73 -3.21 -15.09
CA PRO A 142 -13.33 -2.10 -15.95
C PRO A 142 -13.28 -0.74 -15.25
N PHE A 143 -14.28 -0.44 -14.40
CA PHE A 143 -14.33 0.83 -13.66
C PHE A 143 -13.13 1.04 -12.73
N ALA A 144 -12.55 -0.05 -12.20
CA ALA A 144 -11.40 0.03 -11.30
C ALA A 144 -10.13 0.42 -12.08
N TYR A 145 -10.00 -0.03 -13.32
CA TYR A 145 -8.93 0.38 -14.22
C TYR A 145 -9.06 1.85 -14.61
N ASP A 146 -10.25 2.30 -15.01
CA ASP A 146 -10.47 3.72 -15.36
C ASP A 146 -10.17 4.64 -14.18
N SER A 147 -10.64 4.26 -12.99
CA SER A 147 -10.38 4.99 -11.75
C SER A 147 -8.88 4.98 -11.40
N MET A 148 -8.18 3.87 -11.62
CA MET A 148 -6.73 3.80 -11.43
C MET A 148 -5.98 4.73 -12.40
N MET A 149 -6.40 4.80 -13.66
CA MET A 149 -5.76 5.69 -14.65
C MET A 149 -5.83 7.15 -14.23
N ASN A 150 -6.96 7.59 -13.67
CA ASN A 150 -7.09 8.94 -13.12
C ASN A 150 -6.14 9.14 -11.92
N VAL A 151 -6.08 8.17 -11.01
CA VAL A 151 -5.15 8.21 -9.86
C VAL A 151 -3.70 8.33 -10.31
N LEU A 152 -3.28 7.57 -11.31
CA LEU A 152 -1.91 7.63 -11.82
C LEU A 152 -1.59 8.98 -12.42
N LYS A 153 -2.47 9.53 -13.27
CA LYS A 153 -2.28 10.86 -13.86
C LYS A 153 -2.11 11.94 -12.80
N GLU A 154 -2.92 11.89 -11.74
CA GLU A 154 -2.94 12.93 -10.72
C GLU A 154 -1.84 12.77 -9.66
N HIS A 155 -1.55 11.54 -9.23
CA HIS A 155 -0.72 11.28 -8.04
C HIS A 155 0.60 10.56 -8.35
N PHE A 156 0.67 9.79 -9.45
CA PHE A 156 1.83 8.94 -9.79
C PHE A 156 2.19 8.99 -11.28
N PRO A 157 2.40 10.19 -11.87
CA PRO A 157 2.59 10.34 -13.32
C PRO A 157 3.83 9.58 -13.84
N MET A 158 4.85 9.43 -13.00
CA MET A 158 6.09 8.71 -13.33
C MET A 158 5.90 7.20 -13.52
N ASP A 159 4.83 6.62 -12.96
CA ASP A 159 4.57 5.18 -12.97
C ASP A 159 3.72 4.74 -14.18
N MET A 160 3.25 5.70 -15.00
CA MET A 160 2.40 5.41 -16.16
C MET A 160 3.06 4.42 -17.14
N ASN A 161 4.34 4.62 -17.44
CA ASN A 161 5.08 3.75 -18.36
C ASN A 161 5.27 2.33 -17.83
N PHE A 162 5.41 2.18 -16.51
CA PHE A 162 5.56 0.89 -15.86
C PHE A 162 4.27 0.06 -15.96
N LEU A 163 3.11 0.68 -15.73
CA LEU A 163 1.83 -0.01 -15.86
C LEU A 163 1.45 -0.30 -17.31
N GLU A 164 1.84 0.56 -18.25
CA GLU A 164 1.65 0.29 -19.67
C GLU A 164 2.46 -0.94 -20.12
N MET A 165 3.71 -1.06 -19.68
CA MET A 165 4.55 -2.25 -19.92
C MET A 165 3.90 -3.53 -19.38
N LEU A 166 3.22 -3.46 -18.24
CA LEU A 166 2.47 -4.58 -17.68
C LEU A 166 1.16 -4.87 -18.43
N SER A 167 0.78 -4.02 -19.39
CA SER A 167 -0.46 -4.11 -20.14
C SER A 167 -0.23 -4.39 -21.63
N SER A 168 -0.29 -5.66 -22.03
CA SER A 168 -0.36 -6.02 -23.46
C SER A 168 -1.72 -5.72 -24.11
N SER A 169 -2.72 -5.25 -23.35
CA SER A 169 -4.14 -5.26 -23.76
C SER A 169 -4.90 -3.93 -23.53
N MET A 170 -4.23 -2.83 -23.19
CA MET A 170 -4.89 -1.53 -22.98
C MET A 170 -5.01 -0.75 -24.29
N THR A 171 -5.77 -1.26 -25.26
CA THR A 171 -5.92 -0.64 -26.59
C THR A 171 -6.58 0.75 -26.58
N ASN A 172 -7.31 1.10 -25.51
CA ASN A 172 -8.08 2.35 -25.44
C ASN A 172 -7.38 3.47 -24.64
N ALA A 173 -6.26 3.18 -23.96
CA ALA A 173 -5.48 4.20 -23.23
C ALA A 173 -4.34 4.80 -24.07
N PHE A 174 -4.11 4.29 -25.29
CA PHE A 174 -2.97 4.67 -26.13
C PHE A 174 -2.93 6.16 -26.49
N ASP A 175 -4.07 6.78 -26.78
CA ASP A 175 -4.10 8.18 -27.20
C ASP A 175 -3.72 9.15 -26.07
N GLU A 176 -4.21 8.92 -24.85
CA GLU A 176 -3.86 9.78 -23.70
C GLU A 176 -2.43 9.52 -23.21
N LEU A 177 -2.00 8.25 -23.20
CA LEU A 177 -0.62 7.88 -22.90
C LEU A 177 0.37 8.50 -23.89
N SER A 178 0.00 8.59 -25.16
CA SER A 178 0.82 9.25 -26.18
C SER A 178 1.04 10.73 -25.88
N GLN A 179 0.02 11.44 -25.37
CA GLN A 179 0.15 12.85 -24.99
C GLN A 179 1.06 13.04 -23.77
N ILE A 180 0.93 12.18 -22.76
CA ILE A 180 1.82 12.20 -21.59
C ILE A 180 3.26 11.94 -22.04
N ARG A 181 3.49 10.97 -22.94
CA ARG A 181 4.83 10.72 -23.51
C ARG A 181 5.38 11.91 -24.29
N ILE A 182 4.56 12.59 -25.08
CA ILE A 182 4.99 13.81 -25.80
C ILE A 182 5.37 14.90 -24.80
N GLN A 183 4.64 15.00 -23.68
CA GLN A 183 4.94 15.94 -22.61
C GLN A 183 6.23 15.57 -21.84
N ASP A 184 6.44 14.30 -21.49
CA ASP A 184 7.65 13.81 -20.81
C ASP A 184 8.88 13.82 -21.72
N ALA A 185 8.70 13.55 -23.02
CA ALA A 185 9.75 13.59 -24.03
C ALA A 185 10.22 15.02 -24.33
N ASN A 186 9.45 16.03 -23.95
CA ASN A 186 9.94 17.41 -23.88
C ASN A 186 10.66 17.57 -22.55
N PRO A 187 12.01 17.57 -22.54
CA PRO A 187 12.73 17.80 -21.31
C PRO A 187 12.31 19.18 -20.82
N LEU A 188 11.79 19.23 -19.58
CA LEU A 188 11.63 20.50 -18.89
C LEU A 188 12.97 21.23 -19.02
N PRO A 189 13.00 22.51 -19.43
CA PRO A 189 14.23 23.26 -19.46
C PRO A 189 14.84 23.17 -18.06
N ILE A 190 15.91 22.40 -17.92
CA ILE A 190 16.65 22.34 -16.67
C ILE A 190 17.38 23.67 -16.62
N GLU A 191 16.75 24.67 -16.02
CA GLU A 191 17.49 25.83 -15.55
C GLU A 191 18.45 25.31 -14.50
N GLU A 192 19.72 25.17 -14.89
CA GLU A 192 20.77 24.91 -13.93
C GLU A 192 20.71 26.03 -12.89
N LYS A 193 20.16 25.73 -11.71
CA LYS A 193 20.22 26.60 -10.54
C LYS A 193 21.68 26.62 -10.10
N ARG A 194 22.54 27.37 -10.80
CA ARG A 194 23.91 27.66 -10.36
C ARG A 194 23.87 28.95 -9.57
N ARG A 195 24.19 28.87 -8.28
CA ARG A 195 24.49 30.08 -7.51
C ARG A 195 25.75 30.72 -8.07
N LYS A 196 25.68 32.01 -8.44
CA LYS A 196 26.87 32.78 -8.82
C LYS A 196 27.77 33.11 -7.61
N ASN A 197 27.23 33.15 -6.39
CA ASN A 197 27.87 33.86 -5.27
C ASN A 197 28.20 33.03 -4.00
N SER A 198 27.70 31.81 -3.79
CA SER A 198 28.13 30.93 -2.66
C SER A 198 27.47 29.54 -2.67
N PRO A 199 28.13 28.45 -2.23
CA PRO A 199 27.48 27.14 -2.08
C PRO A 199 26.38 27.16 -0.99
N PRO A 200 25.35 26.29 -1.08
CA PRO A 200 24.35 26.16 -0.02
C PRO A 200 25.01 25.67 1.28
N LYS A 201 24.58 26.22 2.42
CA LYS A 201 25.10 25.87 3.75
C LYS A 201 24.78 24.44 4.16
N PHE A 202 23.69 23.88 3.61
CA PHE A 202 23.16 22.57 3.92
C PHE A 202 23.01 21.76 2.63
N TYR A 203 23.18 20.43 2.72
CA TYR A 203 23.13 19.54 1.56
C TYR A 203 21.78 18.82 1.45
N VAL A 204 21.43 18.40 0.23
CA VAL A 204 20.24 17.56 -0.02
C VAL A 204 20.41 16.22 0.69
N GLY A 205 19.38 15.76 1.39
CA GLY A 205 19.40 14.59 2.27
C GLY A 205 19.76 14.89 3.73
N GLN A 206 20.15 16.12 4.06
CA GLN A 206 20.45 16.50 5.44
C GLN A 206 19.17 16.55 6.28
N ILE A 207 19.19 15.89 7.44
CA ILE A 207 18.11 15.91 8.42
C ILE A 207 18.26 17.15 9.32
N PHE A 208 17.14 17.81 9.65
CA PHE A 208 17.10 18.92 10.60
C PHE A 208 15.88 18.81 11.52
N GLN A 209 15.96 19.49 12.66
CA GLN A 209 14.85 19.66 13.59
C GLN A 209 14.44 21.13 13.63
N HIS A 210 13.15 21.41 13.43
CA HIS A 210 12.63 22.77 13.43
C HIS A 210 12.59 23.34 14.85
N LYS A 211 13.31 24.45 15.11
CA LYS A 211 13.47 25.01 16.46
C LYS A 211 12.15 25.44 17.15
N GLN A 212 11.21 26.03 16.40
CA GLN A 212 9.94 26.51 16.96
C GLN A 212 8.86 25.43 17.05
N TYR A 213 8.65 24.67 15.97
CA TYR A 213 7.57 23.68 15.86
C TYR A 213 7.96 22.24 16.20
N ASN A 214 9.24 21.98 16.50
CA ASN A 214 9.76 20.68 16.95
C ASN A 214 9.51 19.49 16.01
N TYR A 215 9.30 19.73 14.71
CA TYR A 215 9.20 18.65 13.72
C TYR A 215 10.58 18.30 13.13
N TRP A 216 10.72 17.08 12.63
CA TRP A 216 11.87 16.61 11.88
C TRP A 216 11.62 16.75 10.38
N GLY A 217 12.62 17.24 9.64
CA GLY A 217 12.55 17.39 8.20
C GLY A 217 13.83 16.93 7.52
N VAL A 218 13.73 16.66 6.22
CA VAL A 218 14.88 16.39 5.35
C VAL A 218 14.93 17.46 4.26
N ILE A 219 16.13 17.93 3.94
CA ILE A 219 16.33 18.89 2.86
C ILE A 219 16.26 18.14 1.52
N CYS A 220 15.22 18.40 0.71
CA CYS A 220 15.06 17.80 -0.62
C CYS A 220 15.65 18.64 -1.76
N GLY A 221 15.96 19.91 -1.51
CA GLY A 221 16.43 20.84 -2.53
C GLY A 221 16.58 22.26 -1.98
N TRP A 222 16.83 23.21 -2.88
CA TRP A 222 16.92 24.63 -2.56
C TRP A 222 16.52 25.49 -3.76
N ASP A 223 16.05 26.70 -3.48
CA ASP A 223 15.69 27.72 -4.47
C ASP A 223 16.61 28.94 -4.35
N LEU A 224 16.80 29.67 -5.45
CA LEU A 224 17.57 30.92 -5.47
C LEU A 224 16.79 32.08 -4.84
N SER A 225 15.47 32.03 -4.95
CA SER A 225 14.55 33.00 -4.35
C SER A 225 13.40 32.26 -3.67
N CYS A 226 12.88 32.85 -2.60
CA CYS A 226 11.70 32.30 -1.94
C CYS A 226 10.47 32.50 -2.85
N ALA A 227 9.95 31.41 -3.43
CA ALA A 227 8.74 31.44 -4.26
C ALA A 227 7.42 31.47 -3.46
N ALA A 228 7.50 31.46 -2.12
CA ALA A 228 6.31 31.49 -1.27
C ALA A 228 5.59 32.84 -1.38
N SER A 229 4.28 32.86 -1.10
CA SER A 229 3.48 34.09 -1.19
C SER A 229 3.98 35.18 -0.23
N PRO A 230 3.83 36.48 -0.56
CA PRO A 230 4.29 37.58 0.31
C PRO A 230 3.73 37.49 1.73
N ILE A 231 2.46 37.09 1.86
CA ILE A 231 1.79 36.89 3.16
C ILE A 231 2.52 35.81 3.98
N TRP A 232 2.85 34.68 3.34
CA TRP A 232 3.59 33.61 4.00
C TRP A 232 5.00 34.05 4.39
N GLN A 233 5.70 34.77 3.51
CA GLN A 233 7.05 35.28 3.78
C GLN A 233 7.09 36.21 4.99
N VAL A 234 6.12 37.12 5.11
CA VAL A 234 5.98 38.01 6.29
C VAL A 234 5.69 37.19 7.55
N ARG A 235 4.75 36.23 7.47
CA ARG A 235 4.40 35.36 8.60
C ARG A 235 5.58 34.55 9.13
N MET A 236 6.44 34.07 8.22
CA MET A 236 7.64 33.28 8.55
C MET A 236 8.87 34.15 8.84
N GLY A 237 8.74 35.49 8.83
CA GLY A 237 9.83 36.41 9.15
C GLY A 237 10.98 36.37 8.14
N ILE A 238 10.74 35.94 6.90
CA ILE A 238 11.75 35.90 5.83
C ILE A 238 12.44 37.26 5.63
N PRO A 239 11.74 38.42 5.65
CA PRO A 239 12.39 39.73 5.51
C PRO A 239 13.40 40.06 6.62
N ASN A 240 13.30 39.42 7.79
CA ASN A 240 14.20 39.65 8.92
C ASN A 240 15.49 38.82 8.83
N LEU A 241 15.60 37.93 7.84
CA LEU A 241 16.81 37.14 7.62
C LEU A 241 17.87 37.98 6.92
N VAL A 242 19.14 37.70 7.20
CA VAL A 242 20.31 38.43 6.65
C VAL A 242 20.30 38.53 5.12
N ARG A 243 19.74 37.54 4.43
CA ARG A 243 19.59 37.52 2.97
C ARG A 243 18.15 37.74 2.48
N GLY A 244 17.19 37.89 3.38
CA GLY A 244 15.78 38.04 3.02
C GLY A 244 15.28 36.92 2.10
N ALA A 245 14.48 37.28 1.10
CA ALA A 245 13.91 36.38 0.10
C ALA A 245 14.84 36.09 -1.11
N LEU A 246 16.01 36.74 -1.19
CA LEU A 246 16.96 36.64 -2.31
C LEU A 246 18.31 36.09 -1.78
N GLN A 247 18.69 34.86 -2.16
CA GLN A 247 19.87 34.19 -1.60
C GLN A 247 21.17 34.30 -2.41
#